data_AF-A0A934UD12-F1
#
_entry.id   AF-A0A934UD12-F1
#
_cell.length_a   1.000
_cell.length_b   1.000
_cell.length_c   1.000
_cell.angle_alpha   90.00
_cell.angle_beta   90.00
_cell.angle_gamma   90.00
#
_symmetry.space_group_name_H-M   'P 1'
#
loop_
_entity.id
_entity.type
_entity.pdbx_description
1 polymer ?
#
loop_
_entity_poly.entity_id
_entity_poly.type
_entity_poly.pdbx_seq_one_letter_code
_entity_poly.pdbx_strand_id
1 'polypeptide(L)'
;MNKSEKGLYFLLDVYDYQNAFKMASLIDGIDTDCLYILEMLKERRELNIDFLYRHHDKNQSIKQNYGLNLVSHSKTEETILNYILDLEAKIKNGRIIDFVRSVSPILYRLFIRVLLKEVPDLFDYVENSRSDRYDTWRFEKMKTSNNQTIQSFISRRRDSRVTSRSLVDMILVSNAPDEIKETVKLLRQFEKSVRNPLSHLIRAFDEKELHQTTGFSSKLFLEKIIDLAEFTGLEYNRKEFYFDQMNHFIKKKWLT
;
A
#
# COMPACT_ATOMS: atom_id res chain seq x y z
N MET A 1 -30.87 18.78 1.47
CA MET A 1 -29.82 18.12 2.25
C MET A 1 -29.84 18.59 3.70
N ASN A 2 -30.23 17.72 4.63
CA ASN A 2 -30.27 18.01 6.06
C ASN A 2 -28.85 18.10 6.66
N LYS A 3 -28.72 18.53 7.93
CA LYS A 3 -27.42 18.76 8.58
C LYS A 3 -26.59 17.47 8.72
N SER A 4 -27.25 16.33 8.95
CA SER A 4 -26.61 15.02 9.08
C SER A 4 -26.04 14.52 7.75
N GLU A 5 -26.77 14.71 6.65
CA GLU A 5 -26.31 14.38 5.29
C GLU A 5 -25.11 15.23 4.88
N LYS A 6 -25.12 16.53 5.20
CA LYS A 6 -23.95 17.42 4.98
C LYS A 6 -22.73 16.95 5.76
N GLY A 7 -22.93 16.52 7.01
CA GLY A 7 -21.88 15.95 7.85
C GLY A 7 -21.28 14.69 7.22
N LEU A 8 -22.12 13.75 6.79
CA LEU A 8 -21.65 12.53 6.16
C LEU A 8 -20.91 12.78 4.84
N TYR A 9 -21.42 13.68 4.00
CA TYR A 9 -20.77 14.02 2.73
C TYR A 9 -19.36 14.54 2.94
N PHE A 10 -19.19 15.43 3.92
CA PHE A 10 -17.88 15.93 4.32
C PHE A 10 -16.97 14.78 4.79
N LEU A 11 -17.47 13.88 5.65
CA LEU A 11 -16.69 12.72 6.12
C LEU A 11 -16.25 11.81 4.97
N LEU A 12 -17.11 11.60 3.97
CA LEU A 12 -16.75 10.86 2.76
C LEU A 12 -15.67 11.58 1.95
N ASP A 13 -15.79 12.90 1.76
CA ASP A 13 -14.83 13.71 1.00
C ASP A 13 -13.43 13.75 1.63
N VAL A 14 -13.34 13.59 2.94
CA VAL A 14 -12.06 13.46 3.67
C VAL A 14 -11.73 12.01 4.04
N TYR A 15 -12.42 11.04 3.45
CA TYR A 15 -12.21 9.60 3.66
C TYR A 15 -12.22 9.17 5.15
N ASP A 16 -12.99 9.83 6.00
CA ASP A 16 -13.14 9.49 7.43
C ASP A 16 -14.26 8.47 7.61
N TYR A 17 -14.00 7.25 7.13
CA TYR A 17 -14.97 6.17 7.12
C TYR A 17 -15.37 5.67 8.51
N GLN A 18 -14.49 5.84 9.50
CA GLN A 18 -14.80 5.47 10.88
C GLN A 18 -15.92 6.34 11.44
N ASN A 19 -15.83 7.66 11.27
CA ASN A 19 -16.89 8.56 11.71
C ASN A 19 -18.10 8.51 10.77
N ALA A 20 -17.90 8.32 9.46
CA ALA A 20 -18.98 8.16 8.50
C ALA A 20 -19.87 6.95 8.84
N PHE A 21 -19.27 5.79 9.12
CA PHE A 21 -19.98 4.58 9.52
C PHE A 21 -20.76 4.77 10.83
N LYS A 22 -20.11 5.35 11.87
CA LYS A 22 -20.79 5.65 13.14
C LYS A 22 -22.00 6.56 12.94
N MET A 23 -21.85 7.64 12.20
CA MET A 23 -22.96 8.56 11.90
C MET A 23 -24.08 7.85 11.15
N ALA A 24 -23.73 7.07 10.13
CA ALA A 24 -24.66 6.32 9.30
C ALA A 24 -25.45 5.26 10.09
N SER A 25 -24.82 4.56 11.03
CA SER A 25 -25.46 3.54 11.86
C SER A 25 -26.54 4.08 12.83
N LEU A 26 -26.55 5.40 13.06
CA LEU A 26 -27.53 6.06 13.93
C LEU A 26 -28.75 6.59 13.17
N ILE A 27 -28.79 6.42 11.84
CA ILE A 27 -29.85 6.93 10.98
C ILE A 27 -30.83 5.81 10.68
N ASP A 28 -32.08 6.01 11.08
CA ASP A 28 -33.17 5.07 10.80
C ASP A 28 -33.44 4.98 9.29
N GLY A 29 -33.66 3.77 8.80
CA GLY A 29 -34.00 3.51 7.40
C GLY A 29 -32.83 3.61 6.42
N ILE A 30 -31.59 3.64 6.91
CA ILE A 30 -30.41 3.61 6.03
C ILE A 30 -30.38 2.34 5.17
N ASP A 31 -30.03 2.52 3.90
CA ASP A 31 -29.81 1.41 2.98
C ASP A 31 -28.70 0.47 3.49
N THR A 32 -29.06 -0.81 3.64
CA THR A 32 -28.16 -1.81 4.23
C THR A 32 -26.91 -2.06 3.39
N ASP A 33 -26.96 -1.88 2.07
CA ASP A 33 -25.78 -1.99 1.21
C ASP A 33 -24.84 -0.80 1.41
N CYS A 34 -25.38 0.42 1.52
CA CYS A 34 -24.58 1.62 1.85
C CYS A 34 -23.90 1.50 3.21
N LEU A 35 -24.63 1.03 4.22
CA LEU A 35 -24.07 0.83 5.56
C LEU A 35 -22.94 -0.23 5.54
N TYR A 36 -23.13 -1.32 4.79
CA TYR A 36 -22.10 -2.34 4.60
C TYR A 36 -20.86 -1.79 3.86
N ILE A 37 -21.05 -1.02 2.79
CA ILE A 37 -19.92 -0.43 2.04
C ILE A 37 -19.15 0.53 2.94
N LEU A 38 -19.82 1.35 3.76
CA LEU A 38 -19.16 2.22 4.74
C LEU A 38 -18.34 1.44 5.76
N GLU A 39 -18.89 0.34 6.29
CA GLU A 39 -18.14 -0.54 7.20
C GLU A 39 -16.92 -1.13 6.51
N MET A 40 -17.09 -1.65 5.29
CA MET A 40 -15.99 -2.21 4.49
C MET A 40 -14.89 -1.18 4.22
N LEU A 41 -15.25 0.07 3.89
CA LEU A 41 -14.30 1.16 3.67
C LEU A 41 -13.53 1.55 4.94
N LYS A 42 -14.20 1.53 6.10
CA LYS A 42 -13.56 1.67 7.42
C LYS A 42 -12.53 0.55 7.63
N GLU A 43 -12.92 -0.71 7.43
CA GLU A 43 -12.03 -1.87 7.61
C GLU A 43 -10.84 -1.84 6.64
N ARG A 44 -11.04 -1.37 5.40
CA ARG A 44 -9.95 -1.11 4.44
C ARG A 44 -8.94 -0.10 4.98
N ARG A 45 -9.38 1.01 5.58
CA ARG A 45 -8.48 2.02 6.20
C ARG A 45 -7.76 1.50 7.45
N GLU A 46 -8.32 0.50 8.11
CA GLU A 46 -7.69 -0.23 9.22
C GLU A 46 -6.81 -1.41 8.73
N LEU A 47 -6.65 -1.57 7.41
CA LEU A 47 -5.91 -2.66 6.75
C LEU A 47 -6.47 -4.06 7.05
N ASN A 48 -7.73 -4.16 7.49
CA ASN A 48 -8.42 -5.41 7.78
C ASN A 48 -9.02 -6.03 6.52
N ILE A 49 -8.16 -6.55 5.65
CA ILE A 49 -8.60 -7.21 4.41
C ILE A 49 -9.40 -8.48 4.66
N ASP A 50 -9.19 -9.14 5.80
CA ASP A 50 -9.92 -10.34 6.20
C ASP A 50 -11.42 -10.08 6.31
N PHE A 51 -11.84 -8.86 6.63
CA PHE A 51 -13.25 -8.48 6.59
C PHE A 51 -13.88 -8.73 5.22
N LEU A 52 -13.19 -8.35 4.14
CA LEU A 52 -13.74 -8.43 2.78
C LEU A 52 -13.92 -9.88 2.33
N TYR A 53 -12.95 -10.75 2.63
CA TYR A 53 -13.03 -12.16 2.27
C TYR A 53 -14.01 -12.95 3.15
N ARG A 54 -14.23 -12.54 4.41
CA ARG A 54 -15.27 -13.13 5.27
C ARG A 54 -16.69 -12.79 4.80
N HIS A 55 -16.86 -11.68 4.08
CA HIS A 55 -18.15 -11.23 3.57
C HIS A 55 -18.28 -11.42 2.05
N HIS A 56 -17.69 -12.50 1.52
CA HIS A 56 -17.69 -12.80 0.08
C HIS A 56 -19.10 -12.76 -0.55
N ASP A 57 -20.09 -13.37 0.09
CA ASP A 57 -21.45 -13.45 -0.46
C ASP A 57 -22.11 -12.07 -0.58
N LYS A 58 -21.88 -11.18 0.40
CA LYS A 58 -22.38 -9.81 0.36
C LYS A 58 -21.68 -9.00 -0.74
N ASN A 59 -20.37 -9.16 -0.90
CA ASN A 59 -19.62 -8.54 -2.00
C ASN A 59 -20.13 -9.00 -3.36
N GLN A 60 -20.42 -10.29 -3.52
CA GLN A 60 -20.95 -10.84 -4.77
C GLN A 60 -22.37 -10.33 -5.07
N SER A 61 -23.22 -10.21 -4.05
CA SER A 61 -24.56 -9.63 -4.21
C SER A 61 -24.52 -8.16 -4.65
N ILE A 62 -23.66 -7.34 -4.04
CA ILE A 62 -23.49 -5.92 -4.42
C ILE A 62 -22.95 -5.82 -5.85
N LYS A 63 -22.01 -6.68 -6.25
CA LYS A 63 -21.52 -6.74 -7.62
C LYS A 63 -22.63 -7.08 -8.62
N GLN A 64 -23.49 -8.05 -8.31
CA GLN A 64 -24.61 -8.44 -9.17
C GLN A 64 -25.68 -7.34 -9.27
N ASN A 65 -26.00 -6.69 -8.16
CA ASN A 65 -27.07 -5.71 -8.09
C ASN A 65 -26.69 -4.35 -8.68
N TYR A 66 -25.42 -3.95 -8.55
CA TYR A 66 -24.97 -2.59 -8.88
C TYR A 66 -23.79 -2.53 -9.86
N GLY A 67 -23.22 -3.66 -10.27
CA GLY A 67 -22.00 -3.70 -11.08
C GLY A 67 -20.74 -3.23 -10.35
N LEU A 68 -20.82 -3.09 -9.02
CA LEU A 68 -19.76 -2.52 -8.18
C LEU A 68 -18.78 -3.62 -7.73
N ASN A 69 -17.54 -3.58 -8.21
CA ASN A 69 -16.50 -4.54 -7.82
C ASN A 69 -15.85 -4.11 -6.50
N LEU A 70 -16.23 -4.74 -5.38
CA LEU A 70 -15.67 -4.43 -4.07
C LEU A 70 -14.31 -5.10 -3.80
N VAL A 71 -14.03 -6.25 -4.40
CA VAL A 71 -12.76 -7.01 -4.33
C VAL A 71 -12.47 -7.59 -5.70
N SER A 72 -11.22 -7.53 -6.16
CA SER A 72 -10.86 -8.02 -7.51
C SER A 72 -9.68 -8.99 -7.54
N HIS A 73 -8.91 -9.11 -6.46
CA HIS A 73 -7.64 -9.86 -6.47
C HIS A 73 -7.61 -10.98 -5.42
N SER A 74 -6.51 -11.73 -5.40
CA SER A 74 -6.22 -12.64 -4.28
C SER A 74 -5.98 -11.85 -2.99
N LYS A 75 -6.18 -12.47 -1.83
CA LYS A 75 -6.05 -11.81 -0.51
C LYS A 75 -4.69 -11.12 -0.33
N THR A 76 -3.62 -11.76 -0.79
CA THR A 76 -2.26 -11.23 -0.70
C THR A 76 -2.06 -10.00 -1.57
N GLU A 77 -2.59 -10.01 -2.79
CA GLU A 77 -2.48 -8.89 -3.73
C GLU A 77 -3.37 -7.72 -3.32
N GLU A 78 -4.60 -8.02 -2.90
CA GLU A 78 -5.56 -7.05 -2.38
C GLU A 78 -5.01 -6.34 -1.13
N THR A 79 -4.24 -7.04 -0.30
CA THR A 79 -3.55 -6.43 0.85
C THR A 79 -2.56 -5.34 0.42
N ILE A 80 -1.79 -5.58 -0.64
CA ILE A 80 -0.81 -4.61 -1.15
C ILE A 80 -1.53 -3.44 -1.82
N LEU A 81 -2.52 -3.73 -2.67
CA LEU A 81 -3.31 -2.71 -3.35
C LEU A 81 -4.07 -1.83 -2.37
N ASN A 82 -4.69 -2.41 -1.34
CA ASN A 82 -5.38 -1.66 -0.30
C ASN A 82 -4.43 -0.77 0.51
N TYR A 83 -3.21 -1.23 0.75
CA TYR A 83 -2.20 -0.39 1.39
C TYR A 83 -1.88 0.84 0.53
N ILE A 84 -1.78 0.68 -0.79
CA ILE A 84 -1.57 1.79 -1.73
C ILE A 84 -2.80 2.73 -1.75
N LEU A 85 -4.02 2.19 -1.71
CA LEU A 85 -5.24 2.99 -1.58
C LEU A 85 -5.22 3.86 -0.31
N ASP A 86 -4.81 3.30 0.83
CA ASP A 86 -4.68 4.05 2.08
C ASP A 86 -3.57 5.11 2.02
N LEU A 87 -2.45 4.86 1.35
CA LEU A 87 -1.41 5.86 1.09
C LEU A 87 -1.94 7.03 0.25
N GLU A 88 -2.70 6.74 -0.81
CA GLU A 88 -3.32 7.79 -1.64
C GLU A 88 -4.32 8.62 -0.82
N ALA A 89 -5.16 7.98 0.00
CA ALA A 89 -6.09 8.69 0.88
C ALA A 89 -5.36 9.63 1.86
N LYS A 90 -4.19 9.21 2.39
CA LYS A 90 -3.36 10.06 3.26
C LYS A 90 -2.84 11.29 2.52
N ILE A 91 -2.37 11.13 1.28
CA ILE A 91 -1.90 12.24 0.44
C ILE A 91 -3.05 13.21 0.12
N LYS A 92 -4.19 12.69 -0.35
CA LYS A 92 -5.35 13.51 -0.70
C LYS A 92 -5.88 14.33 0.49
N ASN A 93 -5.74 13.81 1.72
CA ASN A 93 -6.08 14.50 2.95
C ASN A 93 -4.98 15.41 3.52
N GLY A 94 -3.85 15.59 2.82
CA GLY A 94 -2.73 16.39 3.30
C GLY A 94 -1.98 15.79 4.50
N ARG A 95 -2.19 14.51 4.83
CA ARG A 95 -1.53 13.81 5.95
C ARG A 95 -0.13 13.32 5.55
N ILE A 96 0.74 14.24 5.16
CA ILE A 96 2.06 13.94 4.59
C ILE A 96 2.97 13.17 5.57
N ILE A 97 2.94 13.53 6.85
CA ILE A 97 3.72 12.82 7.88
C ILE A 97 3.30 11.35 7.97
N ASP A 98 1.99 11.09 7.98
CA ASP A 98 1.46 9.73 8.07
C ASP A 98 1.75 8.94 6.79
N PHE A 99 1.64 9.58 5.63
CA PHE A 99 2.08 9.00 4.36
C PHE A 99 3.55 8.55 4.45
N VAL A 100 4.47 9.46 4.77
CA VAL A 100 5.92 9.18 4.87
C VAL A 100 6.20 8.00 5.81
N ARG A 101 5.59 8.00 7.00
CA ARG A 101 5.80 6.95 8.01
C ARG A 101 5.29 5.58 7.54
N SER A 102 4.26 5.58 6.71
CA SER A 102 3.63 4.38 6.17
C SER A 102 4.38 3.79 4.95
N VAL A 103 5.39 4.44 4.38
CA VAL A 103 6.01 3.94 3.14
C VAL A 103 6.89 2.70 3.34
N SER A 104 7.59 2.55 4.48
CA SER A 104 8.56 1.44 4.65
C SER A 104 7.98 0.02 4.47
N PRO A 105 6.82 -0.33 5.07
CA PRO A 105 6.25 -1.66 4.89
C PRO A 105 5.92 -1.99 3.42
N ILE A 106 5.36 -1.03 2.68
CA ILE A 106 4.99 -1.26 1.28
C ILE A 106 6.23 -1.39 0.38
N LEU A 107 7.27 -0.59 0.60
CA LEU A 107 8.53 -0.70 -0.15
C LEU A 107 9.16 -2.08 0.02
N TYR A 108 9.24 -2.55 1.27
CA TYR A 108 9.78 -3.88 1.55
C TYR A 108 9.01 -4.98 0.81
N ARG A 109 7.67 -4.93 0.83
CA ARG A 109 6.82 -5.90 0.12
C ARG A 109 6.98 -5.83 -1.39
N LEU A 110 7.02 -4.62 -1.96
CA LEU A 110 7.19 -4.44 -3.42
C LEU A 110 8.59 -4.87 -3.89
N PHE A 111 9.65 -4.56 -3.14
CA PHE A 111 11.00 -5.00 -3.48
C PHE A 111 11.13 -6.52 -3.47
N ILE A 112 10.49 -7.20 -2.50
CA ILE A 112 10.38 -8.67 -2.52
C ILE A 112 9.66 -9.14 -3.79
N ARG A 113 8.51 -8.54 -4.14
CA ARG A 113 7.77 -8.94 -5.35
C ARG A 113 8.57 -8.74 -6.63
N VAL A 114 9.35 -7.66 -6.74
CA VAL A 114 10.28 -7.44 -7.86
C VAL A 114 11.27 -8.59 -7.96
N LEU A 115 11.90 -8.97 -6.85
CA LEU A 115 12.86 -10.06 -6.80
C LEU A 115 12.23 -11.42 -7.09
N LEU A 116 11.01 -11.69 -6.62
CA LEU A 116 10.31 -12.95 -6.87
C LEU A 116 10.05 -13.24 -8.36
N LYS A 117 10.07 -12.22 -9.24
CA LYS A 117 9.99 -12.43 -10.69
C LYS A 117 11.23 -13.13 -11.26
N GLU A 118 12.40 -12.95 -10.66
CA GLU A 118 13.68 -13.52 -11.10
C GLU A 118 14.21 -14.61 -10.17
N VAL A 119 13.82 -14.57 -8.91
CA VAL A 119 14.22 -15.52 -7.86
C VAL A 119 12.94 -16.06 -7.19
N PRO A 120 12.20 -16.99 -7.84
CA PRO A 120 10.94 -17.50 -7.30
C PRO A 120 11.11 -18.18 -5.93
N ASP A 121 12.29 -18.73 -5.68
CA ASP A 121 12.74 -19.36 -4.44
C ASP A 121 13.43 -18.36 -3.49
N LEU A 122 13.15 -17.05 -3.57
CA LEU A 122 13.82 -16.05 -2.72
C LEU A 122 13.74 -16.38 -1.22
N PHE A 123 12.56 -16.80 -0.75
CA PHE A 123 12.31 -17.11 0.66
C PHE A 123 13.09 -18.33 1.16
N ASP A 124 13.51 -19.20 0.25
CA ASP A 124 14.33 -20.37 0.55
C ASP A 124 15.74 -19.97 1.04
N TYR A 125 16.17 -18.75 0.70
CA TYR A 125 17.42 -18.14 1.14
C TYR A 125 17.25 -17.21 2.35
N VAL A 126 16.07 -17.13 2.95
CA VAL A 126 15.79 -16.28 4.12
C VAL A 126 15.60 -17.16 5.34
N GLU A 127 16.33 -16.85 6.40
CA GLU A 127 16.09 -17.38 7.73
C GLU A 127 15.14 -16.42 8.48
N ASN A 128 13.92 -16.90 8.69
CA ASN A 128 12.92 -16.19 9.48
C ASN A 128 13.32 -16.22 10.95
N SER A 129 13.64 -15.06 11.51
CA SER A 129 13.83 -14.97 12.95
C SER A 129 12.47 -14.94 13.64
N ARG A 130 12.13 -15.98 14.41
CA ARG A 130 10.85 -16.13 15.13
C ARG A 130 10.64 -15.11 16.29
N SER A 131 11.22 -13.91 16.22
CA SER A 131 11.26 -12.89 17.29
C SER A 131 11.37 -11.47 16.69
N ASP A 132 11.46 -10.42 17.53
CA ASP A 132 11.69 -8.99 17.13
C ASP A 132 13.02 -8.71 16.40
N ARG A 133 13.70 -9.75 15.91
CA ARG A 133 14.93 -9.64 15.14
C ARG A 133 14.60 -9.49 13.65
N TYR A 134 15.56 -8.97 12.89
CA TYR A 134 15.47 -8.96 11.44
C TYR A 134 15.69 -10.37 10.90
N ASP A 135 14.94 -10.72 9.85
CA ASP A 135 15.24 -11.87 9.00
C ASP A 135 16.68 -11.78 8.49
N THR A 136 17.33 -12.93 8.27
CA THR A 136 18.72 -12.98 7.80
C THR A 136 18.90 -13.83 6.55
N TRP A 137 19.87 -13.48 5.72
CA TRP A 137 20.21 -14.23 4.51
C TRP A 137 20.98 -15.51 4.86
N ARG A 138 20.57 -16.63 4.25
CA ARG A 138 21.27 -17.91 4.29
C ARG A 138 22.38 -17.94 3.25
N PHE A 139 23.46 -17.18 3.48
CA PHE A 139 24.56 -17.06 2.50
C PHE A 139 25.18 -18.41 2.11
N GLU A 140 25.25 -19.38 3.04
CA GLU A 140 25.75 -20.72 2.70
C GLU A 140 24.88 -21.43 1.65
N LYS A 141 23.56 -21.29 1.73
CA LYS A 141 22.63 -21.82 0.70
C LYS A 141 22.68 -21.01 -0.59
N MET A 142 22.92 -19.70 -0.50
CA MET A 142 23.06 -18.84 -1.69
C MET A 142 24.30 -19.21 -2.51
N LYS A 143 25.42 -19.60 -1.88
CA LYS A 143 26.65 -20.02 -2.58
C LYS A 143 26.41 -21.18 -3.55
N THR A 144 25.50 -22.09 -3.21
CA THR A 144 25.14 -23.25 -4.03
C THR A 144 24.00 -22.98 -5.02
N SER A 145 23.47 -21.75 -5.06
CA SER A 145 22.37 -21.41 -5.97
C SER A 145 22.86 -21.30 -7.42
N ASN A 146 22.09 -21.82 -8.38
CA ASN A 146 22.36 -21.62 -9.80
C ASN A 146 21.79 -20.30 -10.34
N ASN A 147 21.13 -19.49 -9.49
CA ASN A 147 20.53 -18.24 -9.91
C ASN A 147 21.59 -17.12 -10.05
N GLN A 148 21.72 -16.55 -11.25
CA GLN A 148 22.73 -15.52 -11.55
C GLN A 148 22.58 -14.25 -10.70
N THR A 149 21.36 -13.84 -10.39
CA THR A 149 21.09 -12.67 -9.52
C THR A 149 21.60 -12.94 -8.10
N ILE A 150 21.37 -14.15 -7.57
CA ILE A 150 21.91 -14.56 -6.26
C ILE A 150 23.44 -14.58 -6.26
N GLN A 151 24.06 -15.18 -7.28
CA GLN A 151 25.52 -15.23 -7.40
C GLN A 151 26.13 -13.82 -7.51
N SER A 152 25.52 -12.95 -8.31
CA SER A 152 25.94 -11.55 -8.44
C SER A 152 25.78 -10.77 -7.12
N PHE A 153 24.73 -11.06 -6.35
CA PHE A 153 24.48 -10.42 -5.06
C PHE A 153 25.53 -10.78 -4.00
N ILE A 154 25.89 -12.07 -3.89
CA ILE A 154 26.87 -12.56 -2.91
C ILE A 154 28.33 -12.36 -3.32
N SER A 155 28.59 -11.96 -4.58
CA SER A 155 29.94 -11.63 -5.07
C SER A 155 30.62 -10.48 -4.30
N ARG A 156 29.84 -9.70 -3.54
CA ARG A 156 30.32 -8.61 -2.69
C ARG A 156 29.95 -8.90 -1.24
N ARG A 157 30.71 -8.35 -0.30
CA ARG A 157 30.37 -8.43 1.13
C ARG A 157 29.03 -7.72 1.40
N ARG A 158 28.09 -8.43 2.03
CA ARG A 158 26.75 -7.91 2.39
C ARG A 158 26.50 -8.00 3.89
N ASP A 159 25.59 -7.16 4.37
CA ASP A 159 24.98 -7.31 5.69
C ASP A 159 24.13 -8.59 5.71
N SER A 160 24.14 -9.33 6.81
CA SER A 160 23.34 -10.55 6.93
C SER A 160 21.84 -10.26 7.04
N ARG A 161 21.44 -9.06 7.45
CA ARG A 161 20.03 -8.71 7.67
C ARG A 161 19.31 -8.44 6.35
N VAL A 162 18.14 -9.05 6.20
CA VAL A 162 17.19 -8.75 5.13
C VAL A 162 16.49 -7.44 5.45
N THR A 163 16.99 -6.36 4.85
CA THR A 163 16.46 -5.00 4.98
C THR A 163 16.03 -4.47 3.62
N SER A 164 15.23 -3.40 3.58
CA SER A 164 14.91 -2.69 2.34
C SER A 164 16.16 -2.33 1.52
N ARG A 165 17.25 -1.91 2.20
CA ARG A 165 18.56 -1.68 1.58
C ARG A 165 19.12 -2.94 0.92
N SER A 166 19.09 -4.06 1.64
CA SER A 166 19.64 -5.32 1.14
C SER A 166 18.86 -5.85 -0.05
N LEU A 167 17.53 -5.71 -0.05
CA LEU A 167 16.69 -6.04 -1.19
C LEU A 167 17.02 -5.16 -2.40
N VAL A 168 17.19 -3.84 -2.21
CA VAL A 168 17.61 -2.93 -3.28
C VAL A 168 18.98 -3.36 -3.84
N ASP A 169 19.96 -3.65 -2.99
CA ASP A 169 21.28 -4.12 -3.43
C ASP A 169 21.20 -5.38 -4.31
N MET A 170 20.23 -6.27 -4.07
CA MET A 170 19.96 -7.45 -4.91
C MET A 170 19.27 -7.07 -6.22
N ILE A 171 18.27 -6.19 -6.20
CA ILE A 171 17.57 -5.71 -7.42
C ILE A 171 18.56 -5.01 -8.37
N LEU A 172 19.52 -4.27 -7.83
CA LEU A 172 20.51 -3.56 -8.66
C LEU A 172 21.46 -4.47 -9.44
N VAL A 173 21.66 -5.71 -8.96
CA VAL A 173 22.47 -6.71 -9.66
C VAL A 173 21.60 -7.75 -10.39
N SER A 174 20.29 -7.58 -10.38
CA SER A 174 19.34 -8.44 -11.10
C SER A 174 19.19 -8.01 -12.56
N ASN A 175 18.41 -8.76 -13.33
CA ASN A 175 18.05 -8.44 -14.71
C ASN A 175 16.83 -7.51 -14.82
N ALA A 176 16.44 -6.84 -13.72
CA ALA A 176 15.33 -5.91 -13.72
C ALA A 176 15.64 -4.73 -14.67
N PRO A 177 14.62 -4.19 -15.38
CA PRO A 177 14.81 -3.03 -16.25
C PRO A 177 15.44 -1.86 -15.51
N ASP A 178 16.25 -1.05 -16.20
CA ASP A 178 16.94 0.09 -15.59
C ASP A 178 15.96 1.09 -14.96
N GLU A 179 14.78 1.29 -15.55
CA GLU A 179 13.72 2.11 -14.97
C GLU A 179 13.27 1.60 -13.59
N ILE A 180 13.15 0.28 -13.42
CA ILE A 180 12.82 -0.33 -12.13
C ILE A 180 13.98 -0.15 -11.14
N LYS A 181 15.22 -0.32 -11.59
CA LYS A 181 16.42 -0.09 -10.78
C LYS A 181 16.52 1.35 -10.29
N GLU A 182 16.24 2.33 -11.15
CA GLU A 182 16.22 3.74 -10.76
C GLU A 182 15.05 4.04 -9.81
N THR A 183 13.88 3.45 -10.04
CA THR A 183 12.72 3.60 -9.17
C THR A 183 12.99 3.07 -7.75
N VAL A 184 13.60 1.88 -7.61
CA VAL A 184 13.93 1.35 -6.28
C VAL A 184 15.03 2.15 -5.59
N LYS A 185 16.01 2.72 -6.33
CA LYS A 185 17.02 3.64 -5.77
C LYS A 185 16.36 4.90 -5.21
N LEU A 186 15.48 5.53 -6.00
CA LEU A 186 14.73 6.72 -5.61
C LEU A 186 13.94 6.48 -4.33
N LEU A 187 13.14 5.41 -4.28
CA LEU A 187 12.33 5.08 -3.11
C LEU A 187 13.18 4.72 -1.88
N ARG A 188 14.34 4.08 -2.10
CA ARG A 188 15.30 3.81 -1.01
C ARG A 188 15.92 5.09 -0.46
N GLN A 189 16.25 6.04 -1.33
CA GLN A 189 16.76 7.36 -0.96
C GLN A 189 15.71 8.14 -0.17
N PHE A 190 14.45 8.11 -0.61
CA PHE A 190 13.33 8.68 0.14
C PHE A 190 13.22 8.08 1.55
N GLU A 191 13.26 6.75 1.66
CA GLU A 191 13.20 6.08 2.97
C GLU A 191 14.36 6.52 3.88
N LYS A 192 15.57 6.63 3.33
CA LYS A 192 16.78 7.00 4.08
C LYS A 192 16.78 8.48 4.51
N SER A 193 16.40 9.38 3.61
CA SER A 193 16.54 10.84 3.80
C SER A 193 15.36 11.48 4.51
N VAL A 194 14.16 10.91 4.35
CA VAL A 194 12.93 11.49 4.90
C VAL A 194 12.32 10.58 5.96
N ARG A 195 11.93 9.36 5.57
CA ARG A 195 11.18 8.47 6.47
C ARG A 195 11.95 8.16 7.74
N ASN A 196 13.20 7.73 7.62
CA ASN A 196 14.01 7.31 8.77
C ASN A 196 14.20 8.46 9.79
N PRO A 197 14.59 9.69 9.38
CA PRO A 197 14.58 10.83 10.31
C PRO A 197 13.20 11.09 10.92
N LEU A 198 12.12 11.07 10.14
CA LEU A 198 10.76 11.36 10.62
C LEU A 198 10.17 10.32 11.58
N SER A 199 10.68 9.08 11.58
CA SER A 199 10.32 8.06 12.55
C SER A 199 11.05 8.19 13.89
N HIS A 200 12.18 8.91 13.92
CA HIS A 200 13.00 9.07 15.13
C HIS A 200 12.95 10.48 15.73
N LEU A 201 12.45 11.47 14.98
CA LEU A 201 12.47 12.87 15.36
C LEU A 201 11.06 13.49 15.31
N ILE A 202 10.77 14.36 16.27
CA ILE A 202 9.57 15.20 16.29
C ILE A 202 9.94 16.53 15.63
N ARG A 203 9.47 16.74 14.40
CA ARG A 203 9.66 17.99 13.66
C ARG A 203 8.40 18.33 12.88
N ALA A 204 8.18 19.63 12.62
CA ALA A 204 7.20 20.05 11.62
C ALA A 204 7.62 19.51 10.25
N PHE A 205 6.66 18.97 9.50
CA PHE A 205 6.90 18.42 8.18
C PHE A 205 5.60 18.41 7.37
N ASP A 206 5.67 18.93 6.15
CA ASP A 206 4.54 19.04 5.22
C ASP A 206 5.00 18.75 3.78
N GLU A 207 4.13 18.98 2.79
CA GLU A 207 4.45 18.77 1.37
C GLU A 207 5.60 19.66 0.89
N LYS A 208 5.71 20.88 1.41
CA LYS A 208 6.76 21.82 1.02
C LYS A 208 8.12 21.35 1.54
N GLU A 209 8.18 20.94 2.81
CA GLU A 209 9.39 20.39 3.42
C GLU A 209 9.83 19.09 2.72
N LEU A 210 8.87 18.24 2.33
CA LEU A 210 9.13 17.05 1.53
C LEU A 210 9.80 17.39 0.20
N HIS A 211 9.23 18.34 -0.53
CA HIS A 211 9.77 18.76 -1.81
C HIS A 211 11.15 19.42 -1.66
N GLN A 212 11.38 20.22 -0.63
CA GLN A 212 12.68 20.82 -0.35
C GLN A 212 13.75 19.78 -0.01
N THR A 213 13.38 18.72 0.72
CA THR A 213 14.31 17.66 1.13
C THR A 213 14.67 16.73 -0.02
N THR A 214 13.73 16.46 -0.92
CA THR A 214 13.86 15.37 -1.91
C THR A 214 13.88 15.82 -3.37
N GLY A 215 13.40 17.03 -3.65
CA GLY A 215 13.13 17.52 -5.01
C GLY A 215 11.83 17.01 -5.62
N PHE A 216 11.03 16.21 -4.88
CA PHE A 216 9.86 15.50 -5.41
C PHE A 216 8.63 15.67 -4.52
N SER A 217 7.44 15.52 -5.10
CA SER A 217 6.16 15.59 -4.38
C SER A 217 5.77 14.21 -3.81
N SER A 218 4.90 14.19 -2.81
CA SER A 218 4.31 12.96 -2.29
C SER A 218 3.54 12.18 -3.36
N LYS A 219 2.87 12.90 -4.27
CA LYS A 219 2.20 12.31 -5.43
C LYS A 219 3.16 11.55 -6.34
N LEU A 220 4.32 12.12 -6.67
CA LEU A 220 5.31 11.41 -7.50
C LEU A 220 5.83 10.16 -6.80
N PHE A 221 6.07 10.21 -5.48
CA PHE A 221 6.47 9.02 -4.72
C PHE A 221 5.39 7.93 -4.74
N LEU A 222 4.12 8.31 -4.61
CA LEU A 222 3.01 7.38 -4.77
C LEU A 222 2.97 6.78 -6.18
N GLU A 223 3.12 7.59 -7.22
CA GLU A 223 3.20 7.11 -8.61
C GLU A 223 4.31 6.08 -8.80
N LYS A 224 5.50 6.32 -8.21
CA LYS A 224 6.63 5.37 -8.24
C LYS A 224 6.36 4.08 -7.48
N ILE A 225 5.57 4.13 -6.40
CA ILE A 225 5.10 2.94 -5.68
C ILE A 225 4.11 2.15 -6.56
N ILE A 226 3.20 2.84 -7.26
CA ILE A 226 2.24 2.22 -8.18
C ILE A 226 2.98 1.60 -9.38
N ASP A 227 3.97 2.29 -9.95
CA ASP A 227 4.80 1.78 -11.06
C ASP A 227 5.44 0.42 -10.68
N LEU A 228 5.98 0.30 -9.45
CA LEU A 228 6.51 -0.97 -8.95
C LEU A 228 5.42 -2.04 -8.73
N ALA A 229 4.24 -1.65 -8.23
CA ALA A 229 3.14 -2.57 -8.04
C ALA A 229 2.71 -3.19 -9.39
N GLU A 230 2.48 -2.34 -10.39
CA GLU A 230 2.11 -2.74 -11.76
C GLU A 230 3.18 -3.59 -12.43
N PHE A 231 4.46 -3.25 -12.27
CA PHE A 231 5.56 -4.09 -12.75
C PHE A 231 5.50 -5.51 -12.18
N THR A 232 4.97 -5.68 -10.96
CA THR A 232 4.80 -6.99 -10.30
C THR A 232 3.45 -7.65 -10.57
N GLY A 233 2.69 -7.15 -11.55
CA GLY A 233 1.41 -7.72 -11.98
C GLY A 233 0.20 -7.28 -11.16
N LEU A 234 0.33 -6.26 -10.31
CA LEU A 234 -0.80 -5.71 -9.55
C LEU A 234 -1.49 -4.62 -10.36
N GLU A 235 -2.78 -4.75 -10.61
CA GLU A 235 -3.55 -3.76 -11.36
C GLU A 235 -4.10 -2.66 -10.42
N TYR A 236 -3.66 -1.42 -10.64
CA TYR A 236 -4.13 -0.26 -9.88
C TYR A 236 -4.84 0.73 -10.80
N ASN A 237 -6.08 1.13 -10.44
CA ASN A 237 -6.80 2.12 -11.23
C ASN A 237 -6.31 3.54 -10.93
N ARG A 238 -5.46 4.07 -11.81
CA ARG A 238 -4.93 5.44 -11.72
C ARG A 238 -5.93 6.54 -12.14
N LYS A 239 -6.98 6.19 -12.88
CA LYS A 239 -7.94 7.16 -13.44
C LYS A 239 -9.03 7.51 -12.44
N GLU A 240 -9.58 6.49 -11.79
CA GLU A 240 -10.65 6.63 -10.82
C GLU A 240 -10.20 5.99 -9.50
N PHE A 241 -9.99 6.84 -8.50
CA PHE A 241 -9.59 6.39 -7.18
C PHE A 241 -10.73 5.58 -6.55
N TYR A 242 -10.43 4.36 -6.10
CA TYR A 242 -11.43 3.41 -5.61
C TYR A 242 -12.34 4.00 -4.53
N PHE A 243 -11.78 4.74 -3.58
CA PHE A 243 -12.56 5.40 -2.52
C PHE A 243 -13.48 6.49 -3.06
N ASP A 244 -13.07 7.23 -4.09
CA ASP A 244 -13.93 8.23 -4.75
C ASP A 244 -15.11 7.56 -5.44
N GLN A 245 -14.89 6.41 -6.09
CA GLN A 245 -15.94 5.61 -6.72
C GLN A 245 -16.97 5.12 -5.69
N MET A 246 -16.52 4.55 -4.57
CA MET A 246 -17.42 4.08 -3.51
C MET A 246 -18.17 5.24 -2.86
N ASN A 247 -17.49 6.36 -2.61
CA ASN A 247 -18.10 7.58 -2.08
C ASN A 247 -19.20 8.10 -3.01
N HIS A 248 -18.96 8.12 -4.32
CA HIS A 248 -19.95 8.55 -5.30
C HIS A 248 -21.19 7.65 -5.29
N PHE A 249 -20.99 6.33 -5.23
CA PHE A 249 -22.08 5.36 -5.10
C PHE A 249 -22.92 5.62 -3.85
N ILE A 250 -22.29 5.71 -2.68
CA ILE A 250 -22.97 5.97 -1.41
C ILE A 250 -23.76 7.28 -1.49
N LYS A 251 -23.12 8.37 -1.93
CA LYS A 251 -23.77 9.69 -2.04
C LYS A 251 -24.99 9.67 -2.95
N LYS A 252 -24.88 9.02 -4.11
CA LYS A 252 -25.99 8.89 -5.07
C LYS A 252 -27.15 8.11 -4.48
N LYS A 253 -26.87 6.96 -3.86
CA LYS A 253 -27.90 6.11 -3.29
C LYS A 253 -28.55 6.73 -2.05
N TRP A 254 -27.78 7.49 -1.27
CA TRP A 254 -28.24 8.25 -0.10
C TRP A 254 -29.26 9.36 -0.43
N LEU A 255 -29.22 9.93 -1.64
CA LEU A 255 -30.15 10.99 -2.07
C LEU A 255 -31.49 10.46 -2.60
N THR A 256 -31.68 9.14 -2.64
CA THR A 256 -32.87 8.46 -3.16
C THR A 256 -33.63 7.80 -2.03
#